data_AF-A0A183IGK7-F1
#
_entry.id   AF-A0A183IGK7-F1
#
_cell.length_a   1.000
_cell.length_b   1.000
_cell.length_c   1.000
_cell.angle_alpha   90.00
_cell.angle_beta   90.00
_cell.angle_gamma   90.00
#
_symmetry.space_group_name_H-M   'P 1'
#
loop_
_entity.id
_entity.type
_entity.pdbx_description
1 polymer ?
#
loop_
_entity_poly.entity_id
_entity_poly.type
_entity_poly.pdbx_seq_one_letter_code
_entity_poly.pdbx_strand_id
1 'polypeptide(L)' 'MPTYKLYYFDGRGRAELCRILLAYGNIEYEDVRVSSEEWTKLKPTMPMGQLPVLERDGDMLCKSPVIARFLADTICKH' A
#
# COMPACT_ATOMS: atom_id res chain seq x y z
N MET A 1 4.00 7.40 15.58
CA MET A 1 3.73 6.17 14.81
C MET A 1 4.21 6.41 13.38
N PRO A 2 4.67 5.38 12.65
CA PRO A 2 5.02 5.53 11.24
C PRO A 2 3.83 6.06 10.44
N THR A 3 4.11 6.87 9.42
CA THR A 3 3.10 7.36 8.48
C THR A 3 2.97 6.37 7.33
N TYR A 4 1.77 5.87 7.08
CA TYR A 4 1.49 4.92 6.00
C TYR A 4 0.69 5.54 4.87
N LYS A 5 1.05 5.21 3.63
CA LYS A 5 0.24 5.48 2.43
C LYS A 5 0.12 4.21 1.59
N LEU A 6 -1.07 3.90 1.11
CA LEU A 6 -1.29 2.77 0.21
C LEU A 6 -1.76 3.29 -1.14
N TYR A 7 -0.91 3.15 -2.16
CA TYR A 7 -1.21 3.54 -3.53
C TYR A 7 -1.83 2.37 -4.28
N TYR A 8 -3.04 2.57 -4.82
CA TYR A 8 -3.68 1.62 -5.74
C TYR A 8 -4.73 2.29 -6.62
N PHE A 9 -5.23 1.58 -7.63
CA PHE A 9 -6.40 2.03 -8.38
C PHE A 9 -7.63 2.20 -7.48
N ASP A 10 -8.60 3.02 -7.92
CA ASP A 10 -9.90 3.17 -7.27
C ASP A 10 -10.75 1.89 -7.44
N GLY A 11 -10.39 0.89 -6.65
CA GLY A 11 -11.00 -0.43 -6.64
C GLY A 11 -10.32 -1.32 -5.62
N ARG A 12 -10.96 -2.46 -5.32
CA ARG A 12 -10.44 -3.44 -4.35
C ARG A 12 -9.16 -4.10 -4.87
N GLY A 13 -9.32 -4.91 -5.91
CA GLY A 13 -8.23 -5.58 -6.63
C GLY A 13 -7.15 -6.18 -5.72
N ARG A 14 -5.89 -5.98 -6.10
CA ARG A 14 -4.73 -6.53 -5.40
C ARG A 14 -4.34 -5.77 -4.13
N ALA A 15 -4.95 -4.62 -3.84
CA ALA A 15 -4.68 -3.85 -2.62
C ALA A 15 -5.61 -4.20 -1.46
N GLU A 16 -6.75 -4.86 -1.74
CA GLU A 16 -7.79 -5.05 -0.74
C GLU A 16 -7.34 -5.82 0.49
N LEU A 17 -6.52 -6.87 0.30
CA LEU A 17 -5.94 -7.59 1.43
C LEU A 17 -5.10 -6.68 2.32
N CYS A 18 -4.38 -5.71 1.75
CA CYS A 18 -3.58 -4.76 2.51
C CYS A 18 -4.49 -3.79 3.30
N ARG A 19 -5.59 -3.31 2.69
CA ARG A 19 -6.58 -2.46 3.37
C ARG A 19 -7.23 -3.18 4.55
N ILE A 20 -7.61 -4.45 4.38
CA ILE A 20 -8.19 -5.27 5.44
C ILE A 20 -7.19 -5.44 6.60
N LEU A 21 -5.91 -5.69 6.31
CA LEU A 21 -4.88 -5.83 7.33
C LEU A 21 -4.65 -4.52 8.09
N LEU A 22 -4.56 -3.38 7.38
CA LEU A 22 -4.43 -2.06 8.01
C LEU A 22 -5.61 -1.76 8.93
N ALA A 23 -6.85 -2.03 8.48
CA ALA A 23 -8.04 -1.85 9.29
C ALA A 23 -8.08 -2.82 10.50
N TYR A 24 -7.74 -4.09 10.30
CA TYR A 24 -7.66 -5.09 11.37
C TYR A 24 -6.64 -4.71 12.45
N GLY A 25 -5.49 -4.18 12.05
CA GLY A 25 -4.45 -3.68 12.94
C GLY A 25 -4.73 -2.32 13.57
N ASN A 26 -5.87 -1.69 13.26
CA ASN A 26 -6.19 -0.31 13.63
C ASN A 26 -5.05 0.67 13.28
N ILE A 27 -4.40 0.46 12.13
CA ILE A 27 -3.30 1.28 11.63
C ILE A 27 -3.88 2.37 10.74
N GLU A 28 -3.73 3.63 11.16
CA GLU A 28 -4.08 4.77 10.32
C GLU A 28 -3.18 4.86 9.09
N TYR A 29 -3.78 5.13 7.93
CA TYR A 29 -3.08 5.26 6.67
C TYR A 29 -3.85 6.15 5.68
N GLU A 30 -3.12 6.71 4.70
CA GLU A 30 -3.71 7.39 3.54
C GLU A 30 -4.01 6.37 2.42
N ASP A 31 -5.29 6.17 2.07
CA ASP A 31 -5.70 5.34 0.91
C ASP A 31 -5.59 6.19 -0.37
N VAL A 32 -4.41 6.19 -0.99
CA VAL A 32 -4.13 6.97 -2.19
C VAL A 32 -4.71 6.26 -3.42
N ARG A 33 -5.84 6.76 -3.90
CA ARG A 33 -6.55 6.23 -5.06
C ARG A 33 -6.07 6.89 -6.35
N VAL A 34 -5.46 6.09 -7.20
CA VAL A 34 -4.80 6.52 -8.44
C VAL A 34 -5.72 6.24 -9.63
N SER A 35 -6.05 7.25 -10.41
CA SER A 35 -6.75 7.07 -11.69
C SER A 35 -5.82 6.48 -12.76
N SER A 36 -6.37 5.96 -13.85
CA SER A 36 -5.58 5.44 -14.96
C SER A 36 -4.69 6.51 -15.63
N GLU A 37 -5.14 7.78 -15.63
CA GLU A 37 -4.39 8.90 -16.19
C GLU A 37 -3.19 9.27 -15.30
N GLU A 38 -3.42 9.38 -13.98
CA GLU A 38 -2.37 9.63 -12.99
C GLU A 38 -1.34 8.49 -12.96
N TRP A 39 -1.79 7.25 -13.14
CA TRP A 39 -0.92 6.09 -13.14
C TRP A 39 0.20 6.21 -14.17
N THR A 40 -0.08 6.73 -15.37
CA THR A 40 0.94 6.92 -16.40
C THR A 40 2.09 7.81 -15.92
N LYS A 41 1.79 8.84 -15.12
CA LYS A 41 2.77 9.78 -14.57
C LYS A 41 3.49 9.23 -13.34
N LEU A 42 2.78 8.45 -12.50
CA LEU A 42 3.32 7.84 -11.28
C LEU A 42 4.15 6.58 -11.54
N LYS A 43 3.86 5.84 -12.60
CA LYS A 43 4.52 4.55 -12.88
C LYS A 43 6.06 4.60 -12.84
N PRO A 44 6.75 5.63 -13.39
CA PRO A 44 8.20 5.71 -13.33
C PRO A 44 8.76 5.94 -11.91
N THR A 45 7.96 6.47 -10.99
CA THR A 45 8.38 6.73 -9.60
C THR A 45 8.10 5.57 -8.67
N MET A 46 7.25 4.61 -9.09
CA MET A 46 6.89 3.47 -8.26
C MET A 46 7.91 2.31 -8.39
N PRO A 47 8.26 1.64 -7.28
CA PRO A 47 9.13 0.47 -7.32
C PRO A 47 8.58 -0.60 -8.24
N MET A 48 9.44 -1.09 -9.13
CA MET A 48 9.09 -2.05 -10.19
C MET A 48 7.99 -1.59 -11.16
N GLY A 49 7.63 -0.30 -11.17
CA GLY A 49 6.62 0.26 -12.06
C GLY A 49 5.25 -0.41 -11.95
N GLN A 50 4.84 -0.78 -10.74
CA GLN A 50 3.60 -1.51 -10.47
C GLN A 50 2.85 -0.97 -9.24
N LEU A 51 1.56 -1.29 -9.16
CA LEU A 51 0.70 -1.13 -8.00
C LEU A 51 0.21 -2.51 -7.52
N PRO A 52 -0.10 -2.70 -6.22
CA PRO A 52 -0.04 -1.70 -5.15
C PRO A 52 1.38 -1.42 -4.63
N VAL A 53 1.52 -0.26 -3.99
CA VAL A 53 2.71 0.17 -3.24
C VAL A 53 2.27 0.67 -1.86
N LEU A 54 2.93 0.17 -0.81
CA LEU A 54 2.83 0.71 0.54
C LEU A 54 4.05 1.59 0.80
N GLU A 55 3.84 2.85 1.17
CA GLU A 55 4.88 3.75 1.64
C GLU A 55 4.82 3.82 3.17
N ARG A 56 5.97 3.68 3.82
CA ARG A 56 6.14 3.83 5.27
C ARG A 56 7.27 4.83 5.51
N ASP A 57 6.94 6.01 6.04
CA ASP A 57 7.93 7.06 6.34
C ASP A 57 8.87 7.39 5.15
N GLY A 58 8.34 7.31 3.91
CA GLY A 58 9.08 7.53 2.66
C GLY A 58 9.66 6.25 2.02
N ASP A 59 9.77 5.14 2.77
CA ASP A 59 10.22 3.86 2.22
C ASP A 59 9.10 3.14 1.48
N MET A 60 9.32 2.78 0.21
CA MET A 60 8.30 2.18 -0.64
C MET A 60 8.47 0.66 -0.79
N LEU A 61 7.39 -0.08 -0.51
CA LEU A 61 7.27 -1.53 -0.65
C LEU A 61 6.24 -1.88 -1.73
N CYS A 62 6.62 -2.71 -2.71
CA CYS A 62 5.70 -3.19 -3.76
C CYS A 62 5.35 -4.67 -3.61
N LYS A 63 4.41 -5.14 -4.45
CA LYS A 63 3.85 -6.50 -4.52
C LYS A 63 2.93 -6.82 -3.35
N SER A 64 1.66 -7.11 -3.65
CA SER A 64 0.62 -7.38 -2.65
C SER A 64 0.98 -8.44 -1.62
N PRO A 65 1.56 -9.61 -1.96
CA PRO A 65 1.89 -10.62 -0.96
C PRO A 65 2.99 -10.17 0.01
N VAL A 66 3.94 -9.36 -0.48
CA VAL A 66 5.04 -8.84 0.33
C VAL A 66 4.51 -7.78 1.31
N ILE A 67 3.69 -6.85 0.80
CA ILE A 67 3.02 -5.83 1.62
C ILE A 67 2.15 -6.50 2.70
N ALA A 68 1.32 -7.47 2.31
CA ALA A 68 0.45 -8.18 3.23
C ALA A 68 1.22 -8.91 4.34
N ARG A 69 2.32 -9.60 3.99
CA ARG A 69 3.19 -10.25 4.97
C ARG A 69 3.82 -9.25 5.93
N PHE A 70 4.34 -8.14 5.40
CA PHE A 70 4.92 -7.08 6.21
C PHE A 70 3.92 -6.49 7.21
N LEU A 71 2.68 -6.22 6.76
CA LEU A 71 1.62 -5.70 7.63
C LEU A 71 1.21 -6.73 8.69
N ALA A 72 1.04 -8.00 8.32
CA ALA A 72 0.72 -9.06 9.28
C ALA A 72 1.81 -9.20 10.37
N ASP A 73 3.09 -9.18 9.97
CA ASP A 73 4.22 -9.22 10.91
C ASP A 73 4.26 -7.97 11.82
N THR A 74 3.83 -6.81 11.32
CA THR A 74 3.77 -5.56 12.08
C THR A 74 2.66 -5.60 13.14
N ILE A 75 1.50 -6.17 12.78
CA ILE A 75 0.35 -6.30 13.67
C ILE A 75 0.63 -7.29 14.79
N CYS A 76 1.20 -8.46 14.49
CA CYS A 76 1.44 -9.51 15.50
C CYS A 76 2.60 -9.23 16.47
N LYS A 77 3.42 -8.22 16.21
CA LYS A 77 4.55 -7.82 17.10
C LYS A 77 4.12 -6.83 18.20
N HIS A 78 2.86 -6.42 18.18
CA HIS A 78 2.21 -5.56 19.17
C HIS A 78 0.95 -6.24 19.70
#